data_AF-A0A9D7E783-F1
#
_entry.id   AF-A0A9D7E783-F1
#
_cell.length_a   1.000
_cell.length_b   1.000
_cell.length_c   1.000
_cell.angle_alpha   90.00
_cell.angle_beta   90.00
_cell.angle_gamma   90.00
#
_symmetry.space_group_name_H-M   'P 1'
#
loop_
_entity.id
_entity.type
_entity.pdbx_description
1 polymer ?
#
loop_
_entity_poly.entity_id
_entity_poly.type
_entity_poly.pdbx_seq_one_letter_code
_entity_poly.pdbx_strand_id
1 'polypeptide(L)'
;MPEGVAKAVKVLPTEFYDFAYWDIKNNYPNPADTYRDRYQHHLLRSDTIIANLKPQDYAYFVPNSFSPNGDGINDEWRPWGNVIDLETFDLKVFDRWGQLTMESKDPNLP
;
A
#
# COMPACT_ATOMS: atom_id res chain seq x y z
N MET A 1 19.69 35.66 -14.58
CA MET A 1 20.10 34.39 -13.95
C MET A 1 19.41 33.27 -14.72
N PRO A 2 20.07 32.16 -15.10
CA PRO A 2 19.37 31.07 -15.77
C PRO A 2 18.30 30.51 -14.83
N GLU A 3 17.08 30.37 -15.33
CA GLU A 3 15.95 29.80 -14.60
C GLU A 3 16.19 28.29 -14.42
N GLY A 4 16.01 27.77 -13.21
CA GLY A 4 16.21 26.34 -12.95
C GLY A 4 15.20 25.48 -13.71
N VAL A 5 15.63 24.35 -14.27
CA VAL A 5 14.73 23.40 -14.91
C VAL A 5 14.07 22.52 -13.84
N ALA A 6 12.74 22.60 -13.72
CA ALA A 6 11.99 21.71 -12.85
C ALA A 6 12.06 20.26 -13.38
N LYS A 7 12.54 19.33 -12.55
CA LYS A 7 12.45 17.89 -12.81
C LYS A 7 11.53 17.26 -11.78
N ALA A 8 10.40 16.71 -12.25
CA ALA A 8 9.51 15.94 -11.40
C ALA A 8 10.14 14.56 -11.14
N VAL A 9 10.30 14.21 -9.87
CA VAL A 9 10.62 12.85 -9.44
C VAL A 9 9.38 12.35 -8.69
N LYS A 10 8.84 11.23 -9.14
CA LYS A 10 7.72 10.56 -8.48
C LYS A 10 8.26 9.31 -7.81
N VAL A 11 8.10 9.22 -6.49
CA VAL A 11 8.26 7.95 -5.80
C VAL A 11 6.94 7.22 -5.97
N LEU A 12 6.99 6.09 -6.67
CA LEU A 12 5.91 5.12 -6.66
C LEU A 12 6.30 4.13 -5.58
N PRO A 13 5.62 4.11 -4.42
CA PRO A 13 5.87 3.08 -3.44
C PRO A 13 5.70 1.72 -4.12
N THR A 14 6.65 0.81 -3.89
CA THR A 14 6.50 -0.59 -4.29
C THR A 14 5.35 -1.21 -3.50
N GLU A 15 4.79 -2.33 -3.99
CA GLU A 15 3.77 -3.07 -3.26
C GLU A 15 4.19 -3.28 -1.80
N PHE A 16 3.25 -3.05 -0.87
CA PHE A 16 3.39 -3.23 0.58
C PHE A 16 4.26 -2.21 1.32
N TYR A 17 4.66 -1.11 0.69
CA TYR A 17 5.39 -0.03 1.35
C TYR A 17 4.66 1.30 1.24
N ASP A 18 4.69 2.08 2.32
CA ASP A 18 4.27 3.48 2.34
C ASP A 18 5.47 4.41 2.32
N PHE A 19 5.28 5.61 1.76
CA PHE A 19 6.24 6.68 1.91
C PHE A 19 6.37 7.08 3.39
N ALA A 20 7.59 7.18 3.89
CA ALA A 20 7.87 7.62 5.25
C ALA A 20 8.32 9.08 5.27
N TYR A 21 9.49 9.37 4.70
CA TYR A 21 10.07 10.72 4.67
C TYR A 21 11.27 10.84 3.71
N TRP A 22 11.63 12.06 3.35
CA TRP A 22 12.82 12.38 2.55
C TRP A 22 14.09 12.55 3.41
N ASP A 23 15.25 12.08 2.96
CA ASP A 23 16.56 12.48 3.50
C ASP A 23 17.36 13.23 2.43
N ILE A 24 17.90 14.39 2.78
CA ILE A 24 18.61 15.29 1.86
C ILE A 24 19.94 15.66 2.49
N LYS A 25 21.05 15.29 1.83
CA LYS A 25 22.37 15.37 2.45
C LYS A 25 22.91 16.79 2.56
N ASN A 26 22.76 17.60 1.51
CA ASN A 26 23.43 18.89 1.42
C ASN A 26 22.49 20.08 1.60
N ASN A 27 21.19 19.88 1.79
CA ASN A 27 20.21 20.93 2.03
C ASN A 27 19.25 20.53 3.17
N TYR A 28 18.85 21.50 4.00
CA TYR A 28 17.84 21.29 5.03
C TYR A 28 16.44 21.59 4.45
N PRO A 29 15.59 20.56 4.24
CA PRO A 29 14.20 20.81 3.88
C PRO A 29 13.45 21.43 5.06
N ASN A 30 12.35 22.13 4.76
CA ASN A 30 11.36 22.44 5.79
C ASN A 30 10.89 21.12 6.41
N PRO A 31 10.87 21.00 7.75
CA PRO A 31 10.45 19.77 8.43
C PRO A 31 9.10 19.21 7.94
N ALA A 32 8.16 20.07 7.58
CA ALA A 32 6.85 19.65 7.08
C ALA A 32 6.91 19.03 5.66
N ASP A 33 7.86 19.46 4.83
CA ASP A 33 7.98 18.99 3.45
C ASP A 33 8.62 17.60 3.38
N THR A 34 9.42 17.24 4.38
CA THR A 34 10.08 15.92 4.49
C THR A 34 9.07 14.77 4.57
N TYR A 35 7.86 15.01 5.08
CA TYR A 35 6.81 13.99 5.25
C TYR A 35 5.76 13.98 4.12
N ARG A 36 5.87 14.87 3.13
CA ARG A 36 4.94 14.91 1.98
C ARG A 36 5.40 13.95 0.90
N ASP A 37 4.44 13.27 0.28
CA ASP A 37 4.65 12.37 -0.88
C ASP A 37 5.20 13.11 -2.11
N ARG A 38 5.04 14.43 -2.15
CA ARG A 38 5.54 15.33 -3.19
C ARG A 38 6.46 16.38 -2.58
N TYR A 39 7.62 16.55 -3.20
CA TYR A 39 8.64 17.50 -2.79
C TYR A 39 9.11 18.33 -3.99
N GLN A 40 9.21 19.64 -3.82
CA GLN A 40 9.75 20.58 -4.82
C GLN A 40 10.98 21.26 -4.24
N HIS A 41 12.09 21.26 -4.96
CA HIS A 41 13.35 21.81 -4.47
C HIS A 41 14.18 22.47 -5.55
N HIS A 42 14.96 23.47 -5.14
CA HIS A 42 15.93 24.12 -5.99
C HIS A 42 17.35 23.66 -5.62
N LEU A 43 18.04 23.02 -6.58
CA LEU A 43 19.40 22.54 -6.39
C LEU A 43 20.40 23.65 -6.73
N LEU A 44 21.02 24.23 -5.70
CA LEU A 44 22.10 25.21 -5.83
C LEU A 44 23.47 24.56 -6.06
N ARG A 45 23.59 23.27 -5.75
CA ARG A 45 24.79 22.42 -5.88
C ARG A 45 24.36 20.95 -6.01
N SER A 46 25.32 20.06 -6.28
CA SER A 46 25.08 18.62 -6.26
C SER A 46 24.56 18.17 -4.89
N ASP A 47 23.51 17.34 -4.91
CA ASP A 47 22.86 16.82 -3.71
C ASP A 47 22.39 15.40 -3.93
N THR A 48 22.13 14.69 -2.84
CA THR A 48 21.54 13.35 -2.82
C THR A 48 20.22 13.43 -2.06
N ILE A 49 19.14 13.13 -2.77
CA ILE A 49 17.78 13.06 -2.23
C ILE A 49 17.38 11.59 -2.15
N ILE A 50 17.02 11.11 -0.96
CA ILE A 50 16.66 9.73 -0.68
C ILE A 50 15.21 9.71 -0.22
N ALA A 51 14.38 8.85 -0.82
CA ALA A 51 13.03 8.56 -0.32
C ALA A 51 13.10 7.35 0.62
N ASN A 52 12.78 7.54 1.89
CA ASN A 52 12.65 6.44 2.84
C ASN A 52 11.22 5.91 2.78
N LEU A 53 11.10 4.59 2.63
CA LEU A 53 9.85 3.87 2.67
C LEU A 53 9.77 3.06 3.97
N LYS A 54 8.56 2.82 4.45
CA LYS A 54 8.29 1.91 5.57
C LYS A 54 7.35 0.79 5.11
N PRO A 55 7.50 -0.44 5.63
CA PRO A 55 6.50 -1.48 5.39
C PRO A 55 5.11 -1.00 5.85
N GLN A 56 4.09 -1.38 5.11
CA GLN A 56 2.70 -1.19 5.53
C GLN A 56 2.40 -2.07 6.74
N ASP A 57 1.58 -1.55 7.65
CA ASP A 57 1.04 -2.36 8.74
C ASP A 57 0.13 -3.44 8.16
N TYR A 58 0.39 -4.71 8.48
CA TYR A 58 -0.44 -5.81 8.02
C TYR A 58 -1.81 -5.76 8.71
N ALA A 59 -2.86 -5.61 7.91
CA ALA A 59 -4.23 -5.66 8.37
C ALA A 59 -5.01 -6.66 7.52
N TYR A 60 -5.75 -7.54 8.19
CA TYR A 60 -6.69 -8.44 7.56
C TYR A 60 -7.99 -8.51 8.36
N PHE A 61 -9.07 -8.81 7.66
CA PHE A 61 -10.38 -9.00 8.24
C PHE A 61 -11.10 -10.11 7.48
N VAL A 62 -11.58 -11.12 8.23
CA VAL A 62 -12.42 -12.17 7.66
C VAL A 62 -13.82 -12.01 8.25
N PRO A 63 -14.84 -11.67 7.44
CA PRO A 63 -16.19 -11.56 7.92
C PRO A 63 -16.71 -12.91 8.42
N ASN A 64 -17.48 -12.88 9.50
CA ASN A 64 -18.12 -14.09 10.04
C ASN A 64 -19.53 -14.32 9.47
N SER A 65 -20.06 -13.37 8.71
CA SER A 65 -21.41 -13.38 8.14
C SER A 65 -21.50 -12.42 6.96
N PHE A 66 -22.41 -12.72 6.04
CA PHE A 66 -22.75 -11.89 4.89
C PHE A 66 -24.28 -11.90 4.70
N SER A 67 -24.82 -10.89 4.04
CA SER A 67 -26.25 -10.67 3.83
C SER A 67 -26.50 -10.40 2.35
N PRO A 68 -26.59 -11.44 1.49
CA PRO A 68 -26.72 -11.31 0.04
C PRO A 68 -28.14 -10.90 -0.37
N ASN A 69 -28.55 -9.69 0.00
CA ASN A 69 -29.90 -9.15 -0.23
C ASN A 69 -29.95 -8.11 -1.38
N GLY A 70 -28.81 -7.76 -1.96
CA GLY A 70 -28.67 -6.83 -3.08
C GLY A 70 -28.69 -5.36 -2.70
N ASP A 71 -28.46 -5.01 -1.43
CA ASP A 71 -28.38 -3.61 -0.97
C ASP A 71 -26.97 -3.00 -1.08
N GLY A 72 -25.98 -3.79 -1.50
CA GLY A 72 -24.57 -3.42 -1.63
C GLY A 72 -23.77 -3.53 -0.33
N ILE A 73 -24.40 -3.95 0.78
CA ILE A 73 -23.80 -4.03 2.11
C ILE A 73 -23.67 -5.50 2.53
N ASN A 74 -22.44 -5.98 2.64
CA ASN A 74 -22.14 -7.39 2.97
C ASN A 74 -22.77 -8.40 2.00
N ASP A 75 -22.95 -8.07 0.73
CA ASP A 75 -23.55 -8.99 -0.25
C ASP A 75 -22.61 -10.16 -0.63
N GLU A 76 -21.31 -9.94 -0.51
CA GLU A 76 -20.27 -10.91 -0.85
C GLU A 76 -19.48 -11.29 0.39
N TRP A 77 -19.09 -12.56 0.49
CA TRP A 77 -18.16 -13.02 1.50
C TRP A 77 -16.76 -13.16 0.89
N ARG A 78 -15.78 -12.45 1.44
CA ARG A 78 -14.37 -12.66 1.17
C ARG A 78 -13.50 -12.16 2.32
N PRO A 79 -12.28 -12.71 2.51
CA PRO A 79 -11.24 -12.07 3.29
C PRO A 79 -10.89 -10.69 2.70
N TRP A 80 -10.61 -9.73 3.57
CA TRP A 80 -10.08 -8.42 3.23
C TRP A 80 -8.68 -8.28 3.80
N GLY A 81 -7.77 -7.69 3.04
CA GLY A 81 -6.42 -7.38 3.51
C GLY A 81 -5.74 -6.35 2.64
N ASN A 82 -4.80 -5.60 3.21
CA ASN A 82 -4.03 -4.56 2.50
C ASN A 82 -2.68 -5.06 1.97
N VAL A 83 -2.10 -6.08 2.62
CA VAL A 83 -0.81 -6.68 2.25
C VAL A 83 -1.05 -8.18 2.04
N ILE A 84 -1.53 -8.53 0.85
CA ILE A 84 -1.75 -9.93 0.44
C ILE A 84 -0.72 -10.27 -0.61
N ASP A 85 0.15 -11.21 -0.27
CA ASP A 85 1.03 -11.85 -1.25
C ASP A 85 0.21 -12.85 -2.08
N LEU A 86 0.05 -12.53 -3.36
CA LEU A 86 -0.72 -13.35 -4.30
C LEU A 86 -0.04 -14.68 -4.63
N GLU A 87 1.27 -14.81 -4.44
CA GLU A 87 1.98 -16.07 -4.71
C GLU A 87 1.73 -17.12 -3.61
N THR A 88 1.39 -16.66 -2.40
CA THR A 88 1.25 -17.51 -1.21
C THR A 88 -0.17 -17.57 -0.66
N PHE A 89 -1.14 -16.90 -1.29
CA PHE A 89 -2.54 -16.92 -0.87
C PHE A 89 -3.17 -18.32 -1.02
N ASP A 90 -3.77 -18.81 0.08
CA ASP A 90 -4.49 -20.09 0.16
C ASP A 90 -5.72 -19.93 1.07
N LEU A 91 -6.91 -19.92 0.48
CA LEU A 91 -8.19 -19.85 1.17
C LEU A 91 -8.86 -21.22 1.17
N LYS A 92 -9.23 -21.72 2.36
CA LYS A 92 -9.97 -22.98 2.53
C LYS A 92 -11.16 -22.77 3.46
N VAL A 93 -12.33 -23.21 3.03
CA VAL A 93 -13.56 -23.20 3.84
C VAL A 93 -14.01 -24.62 4.08
N PHE A 94 -14.30 -24.91 5.34
CA PHE A 94 -14.72 -26.22 5.81
C PHE A 94 -16.14 -26.13 6.36
N ASP A 95 -16.89 -27.22 6.22
CA ASP A 95 -18.17 -27.37 6.90
C ASP A 95 -17.99 -27.69 8.41
N ARG A 96 -19.10 -27.89 9.11
CA ARG A 96 -19.11 -28.19 10.56
C ARG A 96 -18.50 -29.55 10.91
N TRP A 97 -18.33 -30.43 9.94
CA TRP A 97 -17.75 -31.76 10.11
C TRP A 97 -16.28 -31.80 9.66
N GLY A 98 -15.71 -30.65 9.26
CA GLY A 98 -14.33 -30.53 8.80
C GLY A 98 -14.12 -30.96 7.35
N GLN A 99 -15.19 -31.15 6.57
CA GLN A 99 -15.07 -31.42 5.14
C GLN A 99 -14.81 -30.12 4.38
N LEU A 100 -13.81 -30.12 3.50
CA LEU A 100 -13.51 -28.98 2.62
C LEU A 100 -14.66 -28.75 1.63
N THR A 101 -15.25 -27.56 1.65
CA THR A 101 -16.36 -27.16 0.76
C THR A 101 -15.94 -26.14 -0.29
N MET A 102 -14.89 -25.36 -0.04
CA MET A 102 -14.36 -24.36 -0.97
C MET A 102 -12.86 -24.18 -0.79
N GLU A 103 -12.15 -23.96 -1.91
CA GLU A 103 -10.73 -23.62 -1.94
C GLU A 103 -10.50 -22.55 -3.02
N SER A 104 -9.67 -21.54 -2.74
CA SER A 104 -9.27 -20.51 -3.71
C SER A 104 -7.83 -20.07 -3.50
N LYS A 105 -7.15 -19.76 -4.61
CA LYS A 105 -5.82 -19.11 -4.65
C LYS A 105 -5.88 -17.68 -5.18
N ASP A 106 -7.07 -17.16 -5.45
CA ASP A 106 -7.30 -15.77 -5.84
C ASP A 106 -8.08 -15.06 -4.74
N PRO A 107 -7.51 -14.02 -4.08
CA PRO A 107 -8.21 -13.28 -3.04
C PRO A 107 -9.36 -12.40 -3.58
N ASN A 108 -9.48 -12.23 -4.89
CA ASN A 108 -10.54 -11.45 -5.52
C ASN A 108 -11.73 -12.30 -5.97
N LEU A 109 -11.61 -13.64 -5.94
CA LEU A 109 -12.73 -14.52 -6.21
C LEU A 109 -13.61 -14.66 -4.96
N PRO A 110 -14.95 -14.53 -5.09
CA PRO A 110 -15.89 -14.93 -4.04
C PRO A 110 -15.87 -16.44 -3.79
#